data_AF-A0A9D1W6S2-F1
#
_entry.id   AF-A0A9D1W6S2-F1
#
_cell.length_a   1.000
_cell.length_b   1.000
_cell.length_c   1.000
_cell.angle_alpha   90.00
_cell.angle_beta   90.00
_cell.angle_gamma   90.00
#
_symmetry.space_group_name_H-M   'P 1'
#
loop_
_entity.id
_entity.type
_entity.pdbx_description
1 polymer ?
#
loop_
_entity_poly.entity_id
_entity_poly.type
_entity_poly.pdbx_seq_one_letter_code
_entity_poly.pdbx_strand_id
1 'polypeptide(L)'
;MTQEEVSNELGVSRPQVSVMLSQAREDGLVHFSVKDINKEIIEYEIALKEKYKLNKVRVVSTRFDRTKEAIKSQIGELAANYLKEQFSKVNSIGIGWGSSSSYFVNEVDYMRVDNPKKIVPLVGGLS
;
A
#
# COMPACT_ATOMS: atom_id res chain seq x y z
N MET A 1 21.40 11.15 13.70
CA MET A 1 22.60 10.68 14.40
C MET A 1 22.88 9.25 14.01
N THR A 2 24.05 8.98 13.46
CA THR A 2 24.51 7.64 13.10
C THR A 2 25.15 6.97 14.32
N GLN A 3 25.26 5.64 14.31
CA GLN A 3 25.98 4.91 15.36
C GLN A 3 27.47 5.29 15.45
N GLU A 4 28.03 5.84 14.38
CA GLU A 4 29.41 6.34 14.30
C GLU A 4 29.57 7.69 15.01
N GLU A 5 28.59 8.59 14.85
CA GLU A 5 28.53 9.84 15.59
C GLU A 5 28.35 9.58 17.10
N VAL A 6 27.49 8.62 17.46
CA VAL A 6 27.24 8.20 18.85
C VAL A 6 28.49 7.56 19.48
N SER A 7 29.27 6.77 18.74
CA SER A 7 30.52 6.21 19.25
C SER A 7 31.55 7.28 19.61
N ASN A 8 31.64 8.33 18.79
CA ASN A 8 32.59 9.42 19.02
C ASN A 8 32.18 10.28 20.23
N GLU A 9 30.88 10.47 20.44
CA GLU A 9 30.33 11.24 21.56
C GLU A 9 30.44 10.48 22.90
N LEU A 10 30.18 9.17 22.89
CA LEU A 10 30.21 8.32 24.10
C LEU A 10 31.59 7.73 24.41
N GLY A 11 32.59 7.93 23.55
CA GLY A 11 33.95 7.39 23.73
C GLY A 11 34.03 5.87 23.69
N VAL A 12 33.05 5.20 23.08
CA VAL A 12 32.96 3.74 22.98
C VAL A 12 33.00 3.30 21.51
N SER A 13 33.48 2.09 21.24
CA SER A 13 33.56 1.60 19.86
C SER A 13 32.17 1.35 19.27
N ARG A 14 32.05 1.46 17.93
CA ARG A 14 30.81 1.18 17.21
C ARG A 14 30.17 -0.20 17.54
N PRO A 15 30.93 -1.31 17.70
CA PRO A 15 30.36 -2.58 18.17
C PRO A 15 29.76 -2.48 19.58
N GLN A 16 30.37 -1.72 20.49
CA GLN A 16 29.85 -1.51 21.85
C GLN A 16 28.55 -0.72 21.85
N VAL A 17 28.42 0.31 21.01
CA VAL A 17 27.14 1.02 20.80
C VAL A 17 26.06 0.06 20.34
N SER A 18 26.39 -0.86 19.42
CA SER A 18 25.43 -1.89 18.96
C SER A 18 25.02 -2.85 20.08
N VAL A 19 25.97 -3.30 20.90
CA VAL A 19 25.69 -4.19 22.04
C VAL A 19 24.82 -3.47 23.09
N MET A 20 25.12 -2.21 23.40
CA MET A 20 24.35 -1.40 24.34
C MET A 20 22.92 -1.16 23.86
N LEU A 21 22.72 -0.88 22.57
CA LEU A 21 21.38 -0.75 21.99
C LEU A 21 20.60 -2.07 22.00
N SER A 22 21.26 -3.20 21.78
CA SER A 22 20.66 -4.53 21.89
C SER A 22 20.28 -4.85 23.33
N GLN A 23 21.15 -4.55 24.30
CA GLN A 23 20.86 -4.77 25.72
C GLN A 23 19.71 -3.87 26.18
N ALA A 24 19.71 -2.60 25.80
CA ALA A 24 18.62 -1.68 26.10
C ALA A 24 17.29 -2.09 25.46
N ARG A 25 17.33 -2.84 24.34
CA ARG A 25 16.16 -3.49 23.74
C ARG A 25 15.69 -4.68 24.57
N GLU A 26 16.60 -5.55 24.98
CA GLU A 26 16.30 -6.74 25.80
C GLU A 26 15.75 -6.36 27.18
N ASP A 27 16.31 -5.31 27.79
CA ASP A 27 15.92 -4.80 29.10
C ASP A 27 14.65 -3.92 29.06
N GLY A 28 14.08 -3.72 27.87
CA GLY A 28 12.86 -2.92 27.67
C GLY A 28 13.03 -1.40 27.85
N LEU A 29 14.26 -0.91 27.98
CA LEU A 29 14.61 0.51 28.12
C LEU A 29 14.42 1.28 26.81
N VAL A 30 14.45 0.59 25.67
CA VAL A 30 14.21 1.15 24.33
C VAL A 30 13.05 0.41 23.66
N HIS A 31 11.95 1.13 23.43
CA HIS A 31 10.81 0.64 22.67
C HIS A 31 10.76 1.30 21.29
N PHE A 32 10.79 0.49 20.22
CA PHE A 32 10.49 0.95 18.87
C PHE A 32 9.00 0.73 18.59
N SER A 33 8.22 1.81 18.58
CA SER A 33 6.83 1.74 18.10
C SER A 33 6.83 1.80 16.57
N VAL A 34 6.81 0.64 15.92
CA VAL A 34 6.33 0.56 14.54
C VAL A 34 4.81 0.62 14.63
N LYS A 35 4.20 1.78 14.34
CA LYS A 35 2.75 1.85 14.19
C LYS A 35 2.36 0.85 13.09
N ASP A 36 1.77 -0.27 13.49
CA ASP A 36 1.40 -1.38 12.61
C ASP A 36 0.16 -1.01 11.76
N ILE A 37 0.36 -0.07 10.83
CA ILE A 37 -0.64 0.43 9.89
C ILE A 37 -1.26 -0.74 9.11
N ASN A 38 -0.49 -1.81 8.89
CA ASN A 38 -0.93 -3.00 8.18
C ASN A 38 -1.99 -3.79 8.96
N LYS A 39 -1.87 -3.89 10.28
CA LYS A 39 -2.84 -4.64 11.09
C LYS A 39 -4.24 -4.04 11.02
N GLU A 40 -4.35 -2.73 11.22
CA GLU A 40 -5.65 -2.03 11.17
C GLU A 40 -6.27 -2.09 9.76
N ILE A 41 -5.46 -1.94 8.71
CA ILE A 41 -5.91 -2.10 7.32
C ILE A 41 -6.49 -3.50 7.10
N ILE A 42 -5.80 -4.55 7.55
CA ILE A 42 -6.24 -5.94 7.39
C ILE A 42 -7.54 -6.18 8.16
N GLU A 43 -7.64 -5.68 9.40
CA GLU A 43 -8.87 -5.78 10.20
C GLU A 43 -10.06 -5.12 9.49
N TYR A 44 -9.87 -3.93 8.91
CA TYR A 44 -10.92 -3.28 8.12
C TYR A 44 -11.27 -4.06 6.84
N GLU A 45 -10.28 -4.59 6.11
CA GLU A 45 -10.54 -5.42 4.92
C GLU A 45 -11.39 -6.64 5.27
N ILE A 46 -11.06 -7.35 6.35
CA ILE A 46 -11.81 -8.52 6.83
C ILE A 46 -13.22 -8.12 7.27
N ALA A 47 -13.33 -7.12 8.14
CA ALA A 47 -14.62 -6.69 8.69
C ALA A 47 -15.60 -6.22 7.59
N LEU A 48 -15.11 -5.45 6.62
CA LEU A 48 -15.93 -5.00 5.48
C LEU A 48 -16.32 -6.17 4.57
N LYS A 49 -15.39 -7.10 4.33
CA LYS A 49 -15.64 -8.27 3.51
C LYS A 49 -16.74 -9.14 4.10
N GLU A 50 -16.68 -9.41 5.40
CA GLU A 50 -17.66 -10.23 6.11
C GLU A 50 -19.01 -9.54 6.22
N LYS A 51 -19.01 -8.26 6.63
CA LYS A 51 -20.24 -7.47 6.81
C LYS A 51 -21.05 -7.34 5.53
N TYR A 52 -20.38 -7.10 4.40
CA TYR A 52 -21.04 -6.85 3.11
C TYR A 52 -20.96 -8.04 2.15
N LYS A 53 -20.44 -9.20 2.60
CA LYS A 53 -20.29 -10.43 1.80
C LYS A 53 -19.56 -10.21 0.47
N LEU A 54 -18.47 -9.46 0.51
CA LEU A 54 -17.68 -9.09 -0.68
C LEU A 54 -16.65 -10.18 -1.01
N ASN A 55 -16.29 -10.30 -2.29
CA ASN A 55 -15.25 -11.25 -2.72
C ASN A 55 -13.85 -10.78 -2.31
N LYS A 56 -13.61 -9.47 -2.43
CA LYS A 56 -12.33 -8.82 -2.16
C LYS A 56 -12.59 -7.41 -1.63
N VAL A 57 -11.82 -7.01 -0.63
CA VAL A 57 -11.76 -5.64 -0.13
C VAL A 57 -10.30 -5.24 -0.05
N ARG A 58 -10.06 -3.95 -0.30
CA ARG A 58 -8.76 -3.32 -0.14
C ARG A 58 -8.94 -1.95 0.49
N VAL A 59 -8.06 -1.58 1.43
CA VAL A 59 -8.16 -0.31 2.18
C VAL A 59 -6.86 0.47 2.10
N VAL A 60 -6.97 1.79 1.86
CA VAL A 60 -5.85 2.73 1.89
C VAL A 60 -5.89 3.50 3.20
N SER A 61 -4.75 3.63 3.88
CA SER A 61 -4.64 4.44 5.09
C SER A 61 -4.60 5.95 4.79
N THR A 62 -5.42 6.70 5.53
CA THR A 62 -5.49 8.18 5.47
C THR A 62 -4.85 8.86 6.68
N ARG A 63 -4.16 8.11 7.56
CA ARG A 63 -3.67 8.58 8.88
C ARG A 63 -2.66 9.74 8.86
N PHE A 64 -2.09 10.09 7.72
CA PHE A 64 -1.04 11.11 7.59
C PHE A 64 -1.53 12.40 6.94
N ASP A 65 -2.80 12.78 7.14
CA ASP A 65 -3.42 14.00 6.60
C ASP A 65 -3.07 14.24 5.13
N ARG A 66 -3.23 13.18 4.34
CA ARG A 66 -2.89 13.18 2.92
C ARG A 66 -3.90 14.01 2.13
N THR A 67 -3.43 14.71 1.11
CA THR A 67 -4.30 15.40 0.16
C THR A 67 -5.26 14.42 -0.51
N LYS A 68 -6.42 14.90 -0.96
CA LYS A 68 -7.41 14.05 -1.65
C LYS A 68 -6.81 13.39 -2.89
N GLU A 69 -5.93 14.09 -3.57
CA GLU A 69 -5.20 13.64 -4.76
C GLU A 69 -4.24 12.49 -4.42
N ALA A 70 -3.49 12.62 -3.32
CA ALA A 70 -2.59 11.56 -2.84
C ALA A 70 -3.34 10.31 -2.38
N ILE A 71 -4.54 10.47 -1.81
CA ILE A 71 -5.43 9.34 -1.47
C ILE A 71 -5.92 8.66 -2.77
N LYS A 72 -6.37 9.43 -3.76
CA LYS A 72 -6.85 8.89 -5.04
C LYS A 72 -5.76 8.16 -5.82
N SER A 73 -4.52 8.67 -5.84
CA SER A 73 -3.39 7.98 -6.48
C SER A 73 -3.12 6.62 -5.82
N GLN A 74 -3.09 6.54 -4.48
CA GLN A 74 -2.94 5.25 -3.80
C GLN A 74 -4.11 4.28 -4.02
N ILE A 75 -5.35 4.79 -4.11
CA ILE A 75 -6.49 3.97 -4.51
C ILE A 75 -6.27 3.43 -5.93
N GLY A 76 -5.75 4.27 -6.83
CA GLY A 76 -5.41 3.89 -8.21
C GLY A 76 -4.36 2.79 -8.27
N GLU A 77 -3.24 2.95 -7.55
CA GLU A 77 -2.15 1.98 -7.45
C GLU A 77 -2.65 0.63 -6.93
N LEU A 78 -3.42 0.68 -5.84
CA LEU A 78 -3.96 -0.52 -5.22
C LEU A 78 -4.99 -1.23 -6.13
N ALA A 79 -5.77 -0.48 -6.91
CA ALA A 79 -6.66 -1.04 -7.92
C ALA A 79 -5.90 -1.62 -9.13
N ALA A 80 -4.82 -0.98 -9.58
CA ALA A 80 -3.95 -1.46 -10.65
C ALA A 80 -3.27 -2.80 -10.27
N ASN A 81 -2.77 -2.89 -9.04
CA ASN A 81 -2.23 -4.13 -8.49
C ASN A 81 -3.29 -5.24 -8.44
N TYR A 82 -4.51 -4.92 -8.02
CA TYR A 82 -5.61 -5.88 -8.05
C TYR A 82 -5.96 -6.34 -9.48
N LEU A 83 -5.98 -5.42 -10.45
CA LEU A 83 -6.20 -5.78 -11.85
C LEU A 83 -5.12 -6.77 -12.31
N LYS A 84 -3.84 -6.51 -12.01
CA LYS A 84 -2.72 -7.39 -12.39
C LYS A 84 -2.89 -8.82 -11.87
N GLU A 85 -3.37 -8.98 -10.64
CA GLU A 85 -3.68 -10.30 -10.06
C GLU A 85 -4.84 -11.02 -10.77
N GLN A 86 -5.81 -10.29 -11.32
CA GLN A 86 -6.99 -10.85 -11.98
C GLN A 86 -6.89 -10.91 -13.51
N PHE A 87 -5.90 -10.23 -14.09
CA PHE A 87 -5.82 -9.96 -15.52
C PHE A 87 -5.81 -11.23 -16.38
N SER A 88 -5.11 -12.28 -15.93
CA SER A 88 -5.06 -13.57 -16.61
C SER A 88 -6.38 -14.33 -16.58
N LYS A 89 -7.24 -14.07 -15.59
CA LYS A 89 -8.49 -14.81 -15.33
C LYS A 89 -9.70 -14.23 -16.04
N VAL A 90 -9.56 -13.06 -16.67
CA VAL A 90 -10.65 -12.35 -17.34
C VAL A 90 -10.37 -12.18 -18.82
N ASN A 91 -11.41 -12.15 -19.65
CA ASN A 91 -11.29 -11.94 -21.11
C ASN A 91 -11.77 -10.54 -21.54
N SER A 92 -12.57 -9.89 -20.71
CA SER A 92 -13.09 -8.54 -20.94
C SER A 92 -13.03 -7.70 -19.68
N ILE A 93 -12.74 -6.41 -19.84
CA ILE A 93 -12.68 -5.43 -18.76
C ILE A 93 -13.65 -4.30 -19.10
N GLY A 94 -14.61 -4.07 -18.21
CA GLY A 94 -15.51 -2.93 -18.29
C GLY A 94 -14.91 -1.70 -17.59
N ILE A 95 -14.90 -0.54 -18.24
CA ILE A 95 -14.39 0.72 -17.66
C ILE A 95 -15.52 1.74 -17.57
N GLY A 96 -15.69 2.32 -16.37
CA GLY A 96 -16.60 3.44 -16.10
C GLY A 96 -15.88 4.79 -16.03
N TRP A 97 -16.64 5.90 -16.09
CA TRP A 97 -16.10 7.25 -15.96
C TRP A 97 -15.94 7.70 -14.50
N GLY A 98 -15.07 8.69 -14.28
CA GLY A 98 -14.90 9.37 -13.00
C GLY A 98 -13.43 9.51 -12.59
N SER A 99 -13.17 10.38 -11.61
CA SER A 99 -11.79 10.67 -11.20
C SER A 99 -11.08 9.42 -10.71
N SER A 100 -11.74 8.55 -9.94
CA SER A 100 -11.09 7.34 -9.41
C SER A 100 -10.67 6.37 -10.51
N SER A 101 -11.49 6.22 -11.57
CA SER A 101 -11.12 5.43 -12.75
C SER A 101 -9.91 6.04 -13.47
N SER A 102 -9.84 7.37 -13.57
CA SER A 102 -8.72 8.06 -14.19
C SER A 102 -7.41 7.85 -13.41
N TYR A 103 -7.43 8.01 -12.08
CA TYR A 103 -6.26 7.69 -11.25
C TYR A 103 -5.86 6.22 -11.37
N PHE A 104 -6.82 5.29 -11.34
CA PHE A 104 -6.54 3.88 -11.57
C PHE A 104 -5.84 3.62 -12.90
N VAL A 105 -6.37 4.13 -14.01
CA VAL A 105 -5.79 3.91 -15.35
C VAL A 105 -4.36 4.46 -15.44
N ASN A 106 -4.09 5.60 -14.79
CA ASN A 106 -2.74 6.20 -14.77
C ASN A 106 -1.71 5.34 -14.03
N GLU A 107 -2.14 4.48 -13.10
CA GLU A 107 -1.27 3.61 -12.29
C GLU A 107 -1.17 2.19 -12.87
N VAL A 108 -1.85 1.90 -13.99
CA VAL A 108 -1.77 0.60 -14.66
C VAL A 108 -0.49 0.52 -15.48
N ASP A 109 0.42 -0.36 -15.06
CA ASP A 109 1.63 -0.69 -15.82
C ASP A 109 1.34 -1.33 -17.18
N TYR A 110 2.28 -1.16 -18.11
CA TYR A 110 2.32 -1.96 -19.33
C TYR A 110 2.48 -3.44 -18.99
N MET A 111 1.48 -4.23 -19.38
CA MET A 111 1.48 -5.68 -19.20
C MET A 111 1.74 -6.38 -20.53
N ARG A 112 2.61 -7.39 -20.52
CA ARG A 112 2.67 -8.36 -21.62
C ARG A 112 1.46 -9.28 -21.52
N VAL A 113 0.75 -9.42 -22.62
CA VAL A 113 -0.50 -10.19 -22.66
C VAL A 113 -0.39 -11.24 -23.75
N ASP A 114 -0.62 -12.51 -23.40
CA ASP A 114 -0.56 -13.61 -24.37
C ASP A 114 -1.77 -13.57 -25.33
N ASN A 115 -2.91 -13.08 -24.82
CA ASN A 115 -4.14 -12.90 -25.57
C ASN A 115 -4.71 -11.49 -25.36
N PRO A 116 -5.18 -10.81 -26.42
CA PRO A 116 -5.79 -9.50 -26.31
C PRO A 116 -7.05 -9.56 -25.44
N LYS A 117 -7.17 -8.65 -24.47
CA LYS A 117 -8.36 -8.49 -23.63
C LYS A 117 -9.29 -7.46 -24.25
N LYS A 118 -10.61 -7.70 -24.19
CA LYS A 118 -11.61 -6.74 -24.70
C LYS A 118 -11.86 -5.63 -23.67
N ILE A 119 -11.62 -4.38 -24.01
CA ILE A 119 -11.99 -3.23 -23.18
C ILE A 119 -13.36 -2.70 -23.63
N VAL A 120 -14.29 -2.52 -22.68
CA VAL A 120 -15.66 -2.12 -22.96
C VAL A 120 -16.05 -0.91 -22.10
N PRO A 121 -16.52 0.21 -22.67
CA PRO A 121 -17.08 1.29 -21.87
C PRO A 121 -18.40 0.85 -21.24
N LEU A 122 -18.54 1.04 -19.92
CA LEU A 122 -19.76 0.65 -19.17
C LEU A 122 -20.80 1.78 -19.10
N VAL A 123 -20.44 2.96 -19.56
CA VAL A 123 -21.27 4.16 -19.56
C VAL A 123 -21.19 4.77 -20.95
N GLY A 124 -22.34 5.12 -21.52
CA GLY A 124 -22.40 5.78 -22.81
C GLY A 124 -21.87 7.21 -22.73
N GLY A 125 -21.27 7.69 -23.83
CA GLY A 125 -20.91 9.10 -24.03
C GLY A 125 -19.42 9.32 -24.29
N LEU A 126 -19.05 9.34 -25.57
CA LEU A 126 -18.12 10.34 -26.11
C LEU A 126 -19.01 11.41 -26.75
N SER A 127 -19.10 12.55 -26.11
CA SER A 127 -19.55 13.81 -26.73
C SER A 127 -18.58 14.88 -26.27
#